data_AF-A0A4Q3DQA0-F1
#
_entry.id   AF-A0A4Q3DQA0-F1
#
_cell.length_a   1.000
_cell.length_b   1.000
_cell.length_c   1.000
_cell.angle_alpha   90.00
_cell.angle_beta   90.00
_cell.angle_gamma   90.00
#
_symmetry.space_group_name_H-M   'P 1'
#
loop_
_entity.id
_entity.type
_entity.pdbx_description
1 polymer ?
#
loop_
_entity_poly.entity_id
_entity_poly.type
_entity_poly.pdbx_seq_one_letter_code
_entity_poly.pdbx_strand_id
1 'polypeptide(L)'
;MMTVRENGVTREISVVQGIELAQQKSALGGSSLAQKHFLDRHRAAEIERRAELEAEIEWGQSLIDDLIWMREVSAARGVETPMPYPHPDDIVIDQERGVRFVGPTSAEEDARLKWALRARDVLLAQDAFDCRCWNAKDDDGTDTRPGTAAVLAWLINAGVPKRYRLSEIDVIMMTFDYDRMTKRAFAKYLCQAWKGLGLAIPRGTSFVSIGKGARLLETVFGMLVETDA
;
A
#
# COMPACT_ATOMS: atom_id res chain seq x y z
N MET A 1 39.37 13.39 0.99
CA MET A 1 38.77 13.14 2.31
C MET A 1 39.41 14.07 3.32
N MET A 2 38.66 14.58 4.29
CA MET A 2 39.19 15.37 5.40
C MET A 2 38.55 14.94 6.73
N THR A 3 39.25 15.11 7.83
CA THR A 3 38.76 14.79 9.18
C THR A 3 38.18 16.05 9.83
N VAL A 4 36.92 16.00 10.23
CA VAL A 4 36.26 17.07 11.01
C VAL A 4 35.89 16.52 12.38
N ARG A 5 36.13 17.33 13.41
CA ARG A 5 35.82 16.99 14.80
C ARG A 5 34.59 17.78 15.24
N GLU A 6 33.50 17.06 15.50
CA GLU A 6 32.22 17.63 15.90
C GLU A 6 31.76 16.92 17.18
N ASN A 7 31.44 17.68 18.24
CA ASN A 7 30.98 17.15 19.53
C ASN A 7 31.86 16.03 20.12
N GLY A 8 33.18 16.11 19.91
CA GLY A 8 34.15 15.15 20.44
C GLY A 8 34.37 13.90 19.58
N VAL A 9 33.57 13.67 18.53
CA VAL A 9 33.70 12.55 17.60
C VAL A 9 34.38 13.04 16.32
N THR A 10 35.40 12.29 15.86
CA THR A 10 36.07 12.55 14.59
C THR A 10 35.35 11.77 13.49
N ARG A 11 34.85 12.46 12.47
CA ARG A 11 34.24 11.84 11.28
C ARG A 11 35.07 12.18 10.04
N GLU A 12 35.28 11.20 9.17
CA GLU A 12 35.80 11.44 7.84
C GLU A 12 34.67 11.92 6.93
N ILE A 13 34.88 13.07 6.30
CA ILE A 13 33.94 13.68 5.37
C ILE A 13 34.63 14.00 4.04
N SER A 14 33.82 14.19 3.01
CA SER A 14 34.34 14.64 1.71
C SER A 14 34.89 16.06 1.81
N VAL A 15 35.81 16.42 0.89
CA VAL A 15 36.38 17.78 0.86
C VAL A 15 35.29 18.83 0.61
N VAL A 16 34.28 18.47 -0.19
CA VAL A 16 33.12 19.32 -0.48
C VAL A 16 32.29 19.54 0.78
N GLN A 17 31.95 18.47 1.51
CA GLN A 17 31.16 18.55 2.74
C GLN A 17 31.82 19.42 3.82
N GLY A 18 33.14 19.34 3.98
CA GLY A 18 33.80 20.18 4.98
C GLY A 18 33.89 21.65 4.58
N ILE A 19 33.97 21.96 3.28
CA ILE A 19 33.83 23.35 2.79
C ILE A 19 32.42 23.86 3.06
N GLU A 20 31.39 23.04 2.83
CA GLU A 20 30.00 23.39 3.12
C GLU A 20 29.76 23.67 4.60
N LEU A 21 30.25 22.80 5.50
CA LEU A 21 30.16 23.01 6.94
C LEU A 21 30.89 24.28 7.40
N ALA A 22 32.08 24.54 6.86
CA ALA A 22 32.83 25.76 7.18
C ALA A 22 32.09 27.02 6.70
N GLN A 23 31.48 26.96 5.51
CA GLN A 23 30.70 28.07 4.97
C GLN A 23 29.39 28.29 5.74
N GLN A 24 28.70 27.22 6.16
CA GLN A 24 27.52 27.29 7.03
C GLN A 24 27.87 27.92 8.37
N LYS A 25 28.97 27.48 9.00
CA LYS A 25 29.46 28.07 10.26
C LYS A 25 29.78 29.56 10.11
N SER A 26 30.39 29.96 9.00
CA SER A 26 30.69 31.37 8.68
C SER A 26 29.42 32.20 8.44
N ALA A 27 28.43 31.64 7.74
CA ALA A 27 27.14 32.28 7.50
C ALA A 27 26.34 32.48 8.80
N LEU A 28 26.30 31.47 9.67
CA LEU A 28 25.68 31.55 11.00
C LEU A 28 26.40 32.57 11.90
N GLY A 29 27.71 32.76 11.73
CA GLY A 29 28.51 33.76 12.42
C GLY A 29 28.27 35.21 11.97
N GLY A 30 27.36 35.47 11.03
CA GLY A 30 26.96 36.82 10.61
C GLY A 30 27.73 37.39 9.41
N SER A 31 28.56 36.59 8.74
CA SER A 31 29.23 37.03 7.51
C SER A 31 28.21 37.20 6.38
N SER A 32 27.93 38.46 6.01
CA SER A 32 26.95 38.80 4.95
C SER A 32 27.28 38.16 3.60
N LEU A 33 28.57 38.07 3.26
CA LEU A 33 29.03 37.43 2.03
C LEU A 33 28.78 35.91 2.06
N ALA A 34 29.08 35.25 3.20
CA ALA A 34 28.83 33.82 3.35
C ALA A 34 27.33 33.49 3.35
N GLN A 35 26.51 34.33 4.00
CA GLN A 35 25.05 34.23 3.98
C GLN A 35 24.49 34.38 2.56
N LYS A 36 24.95 35.39 1.80
CA LYS A 36 24.54 35.57 0.40
C LYS A 36 24.85 34.33 -0.44
N HIS A 37 26.08 33.84 -0.42
CA HIS A 37 26.45 32.65 -1.19
C HIS A 37 25.72 31.37 -0.74
N PHE A 38 25.38 31.25 0.53
CA PHE A 38 24.56 30.14 1.02
C PHE A 38 23.12 30.23 0.48
N LEU A 39 22.50 31.41 0.60
CA LEU A 39 21.15 31.67 0.09
C LEU A 39 21.06 31.52 -1.43
N ASP A 40 22.06 31.98 -2.18
CA ASP A 40 22.09 31.85 -3.64
C ASP A 40 22.18 30.37 -4.06
N ARG A 41 22.99 29.55 -3.38
CA ARG A 41 23.04 28.09 -3.60
C ARG A 41 21.74 27.40 -3.24
N HIS A 42 21.14 27.77 -2.11
CA HIS A 42 19.84 27.23 -1.71
C HIS A 42 18.76 27.58 -2.73
N ARG A 43 18.72 28.82 -3.23
CA ARG A 43 17.77 29.22 -4.28
C ARG A 43 18.00 28.45 -5.57
N ALA A 44 19.25 28.26 -5.98
CA ALA A 44 19.58 27.47 -7.17
C ALA A 44 19.07 26.02 -7.02
N ALA A 45 19.32 25.39 -5.86
CA ALA A 45 18.84 24.04 -5.58
C ALA A 45 17.29 23.95 -5.54
N GLU A 46 16.61 24.96 -5.02
CA GLU A 46 15.13 25.00 -5.02
C GLU A 46 14.56 25.19 -6.44
N ILE A 47 15.21 26.00 -7.28
CA ILE A 47 14.81 26.17 -8.68
C ILE A 47 15.00 24.86 -9.44
N GLU A 48 16.14 24.18 -9.24
CA GLU A 48 16.43 22.89 -9.88
C GLU A 48 15.42 21.82 -9.43
N ARG A 49 15.20 21.67 -8.12
CA ARG A 49 14.19 20.75 -7.57
C ARG A 49 12.80 21.04 -8.13
N ARG A 50 12.42 22.32 -8.25
CA ARG A 50 11.12 22.69 -8.82
C ARG A 50 11.03 22.34 -10.30
N ALA A 51 12.10 22.57 -11.06
CA ALA A 51 12.14 22.22 -12.48
C ALA A 51 12.07 20.70 -12.70
N GLU A 52 12.76 19.92 -11.88
CA GLU A 52 12.67 18.45 -11.88
C GLU A 52 11.24 17.98 -11.58
N LEU A 53 10.61 18.57 -10.55
CA LEU A 53 9.23 18.26 -10.18
C LEU A 53 8.24 18.61 -11.29
N GLU A 54 8.39 19.78 -11.91
CA GLU A 54 7.56 20.21 -13.05
C GLU A 54 7.71 19.25 -14.24
N ALA A 55 8.94 18.85 -14.57
CA ALA A 55 9.21 17.88 -15.62
C ALA A 55 8.62 16.49 -15.31
N GLU A 56 8.69 16.05 -14.06
CA GLU A 56 8.08 14.80 -13.61
C GLU A 56 6.55 14.84 -13.75
N ILE A 57 5.92 15.94 -13.33
CA ILE A 57 4.48 16.16 -13.47
C ILE A 57 4.05 16.17 -14.94
N GLU A 58 4.77 16.89 -15.79
CA GLU A 58 4.50 16.93 -17.24
C GLU A 58 4.61 15.54 -17.87
N TRP A 59 5.65 14.79 -17.51
CA TRP A 59 5.81 13.40 -17.94
C TRP A 59 4.63 12.52 -17.48
N GLY A 60 4.21 12.66 -16.22
CA GLY A 60 3.08 11.91 -15.68
C GLY A 60 1.75 12.21 -16.38
N GLN A 61 1.51 13.47 -16.73
CA GLN A 61 0.32 13.88 -17.50
C GLN A 61 0.33 13.26 -18.90
N SER A 62 1.46 13.38 -19.61
CA SER A 62 1.64 12.78 -20.93
C SER A 62 1.42 11.27 -20.91
N LEU A 63 1.95 10.59 -19.89
CA LEU A 63 1.75 9.15 -19.70
C LEU A 63 0.26 8.79 -19.51
N ILE A 64 -0.50 9.56 -18.72
CA ILE A 64 -1.94 9.33 -18.55
C ILE A 64 -2.68 9.49 -19.87
N ASP A 65 -2.39 10.56 -20.62
CA ASP A 65 -3.02 10.85 -21.91
C ASP A 65 -2.76 9.73 -22.93
N ASP A 66 -1.52 9.25 -23.02
CA ASP A 66 -1.14 8.13 -23.87
C ASP A 66 -1.89 6.84 -23.51
N LEU A 67 -2.02 6.54 -22.22
CA LEU A 67 -2.72 5.35 -21.73
C LEU A 67 -4.23 5.41 -21.99
N ILE A 68 -4.85 6.59 -21.81
CA ILE A 68 -6.27 6.82 -22.12
C ILE A 68 -6.50 6.67 -23.63
N TRP A 69 -5.65 7.29 -24.45
CA TRP A 69 -5.73 7.18 -25.90
C TRP A 69 -5.61 5.74 -26.38
N MET A 70 -4.65 4.97 -25.85
CA MET A 70 -4.52 3.54 -26.17
C MET A 70 -5.78 2.75 -25.82
N ARG A 71 -6.37 3.00 -24.64
CA ARG A 71 -7.60 2.36 -24.20
C ARG A 71 -8.76 2.64 -25.16
N GLU A 72 -8.93 3.89 -25.58
CA GLU A 72 -9.99 4.31 -26.50
C GLU A 72 -9.83 3.69 -27.89
N VAL A 73 -8.61 3.67 -28.42
CA VAL A 73 -8.31 3.04 -29.72
C VAL A 73 -8.58 1.54 -29.68
N SER A 74 -8.19 0.84 -28.60
CA SER A 74 -8.47 -0.58 -28.44
C SER A 74 -9.97 -0.86 -28.34
N ALA A 75 -10.71 -0.05 -27.57
CA ALA A 75 -12.16 -0.17 -27.45
C ALA A 75 -12.87 0.04 -28.81
N ALA A 76 -12.45 1.05 -29.58
CA ALA A 76 -13.01 1.34 -30.91
C ALA A 76 -12.74 0.22 -31.93
N ARG A 77 -11.63 -0.51 -31.78
CA ARG A 77 -11.25 -1.64 -32.65
C ARG A 77 -11.89 -2.97 -32.25
N GLY A 78 -12.59 -3.02 -31.11
CA GLY A 78 -13.17 -4.26 -30.57
C GLY A 78 -12.12 -5.32 -30.22
N VAL A 79 -10.85 -4.92 -30.07
CA VAL A 79 -9.76 -5.83 -29.67
C VAL A 79 -9.53 -5.61 -28.18
N GLU A 80 -9.74 -6.65 -27.37
CA GLU A 80 -9.26 -6.68 -25.99
C GLU A 80 -7.73 -6.69 -26.01
N THR A 81 -7.14 -5.52 -26.11
CA THR A 81 -5.70 -5.35 -25.91
C THR A 81 -5.45 -5.50 -24.42
N PRO A 82 -4.48 -6.32 -23.98
CA PRO A 82 -4.07 -6.34 -22.58
C PRO A 82 -3.74 -4.91 -22.17
N MET A 83 -4.48 -4.36 -21.20
CA MET A 83 -4.25 -2.99 -20.74
C MET A 83 -2.76 -2.84 -20.36
N PRO A 84 -2.06 -1.84 -20.90
CA PRO A 84 -0.69 -1.58 -20.50
C PRO A 84 -0.63 -1.27 -19.00
N TYR A 85 0.46 -1.67 -18.36
CA TYR A 85 0.78 -1.25 -17.00
C TYR A 85 1.55 0.07 -17.06
N PRO A 86 1.31 1.01 -16.13
CA PRO A 86 0.25 1.03 -15.11
C PRO A 86 -1.13 1.44 -15.68
N HIS A 87 -2.20 1.19 -14.94
CA HIS A 87 -3.53 1.70 -15.31
C HIS A 87 -3.59 3.22 -15.10
N PRO A 88 -4.26 4.01 -15.98
CA PRO A 88 -4.32 5.47 -15.82
C PRO A 88 -4.89 5.92 -14.47
N ASP A 89 -5.96 5.29 -13.99
CA ASP A 89 -6.56 5.57 -12.67
C ASP A 89 -5.62 5.27 -11.46
N ASP A 90 -4.49 4.60 -11.68
CA ASP A 90 -3.50 4.32 -10.65
C ASP A 90 -2.37 5.34 -10.56
N ILE A 91 -2.35 6.30 -11.48
CA ILE A 91 -1.34 7.37 -11.52
C ILE A 91 -1.92 8.57 -10.78
N VAL A 92 -1.30 8.95 -9.68
CA VAL A 92 -1.68 10.13 -8.88
C VAL A 92 -0.60 11.19 -9.06
N ILE A 93 -1.00 12.31 -9.64
CA ILE A 93 -0.15 13.48 -9.81
C ILE A 93 -0.37 14.44 -8.64
N ASP A 94 0.69 14.67 -7.87
CA ASP A 94 0.73 15.59 -6.74
C ASP A 94 1.66 16.76 -7.09
N GLN A 95 1.13 17.99 -7.02
CA GLN A 95 1.87 19.19 -7.41
C GLN A 95 3.06 19.49 -6.49
N GLU A 96 3.09 18.93 -5.29
CA GLU A 96 4.18 19.12 -4.31
C GLU A 96 5.12 17.92 -4.25
N ARG A 97 4.64 16.72 -4.60
CA ARG A 97 5.35 15.45 -4.38
C ARG A 97 5.69 14.67 -5.64
N GLY A 98 5.20 15.08 -6.81
CA GLY A 98 5.48 14.47 -8.10
C GLY A 98 4.46 13.39 -8.46
N VAL A 99 4.91 12.38 -9.20
CA VAL A 99 4.04 11.34 -9.74
C VAL A 99 4.15 10.08 -8.89
N ARG A 100 3.00 9.54 -8.47
CA ARG A 100 2.94 8.32 -7.66
C ARG A 100 2.05 7.27 -8.30
N PHE A 101 2.57 6.05 -8.37
CA PHE A 101 1.83 4.87 -8.78
C PHE A 101 1.21 4.18 -7.56
N VAL A 102 -0.12 4.05 -7.55
CA VAL A 102 -0.89 3.42 -6.46
C VAL A 102 -1.23 1.96 -6.79
N GLY A 103 -1.19 1.58 -8.06
CA GLY A 103 -1.46 0.23 -8.52
C GLY A 103 -0.28 -0.41 -9.25
N PRO A 104 -0.51 -1.58 -9.87
CA PRO A 104 0.56 -2.39 -10.42
C PRO A 104 1.20 -1.71 -11.62
N THR A 105 2.52 -1.61 -11.58
CA THR A 105 3.38 -1.10 -12.65
C THR A 105 3.94 -2.23 -13.52
N SER A 106 3.76 -3.48 -13.11
CA SER A 106 4.24 -4.66 -13.82
C SER A 106 3.24 -5.83 -13.76
N ALA A 107 3.42 -6.80 -14.65
CA ALA A 107 2.64 -8.02 -14.66
C ALA A 107 2.80 -8.86 -13.38
N GLU A 108 3.96 -8.80 -12.74
CA GLU A 108 4.20 -9.51 -11.47
C GLU A 108 3.42 -8.86 -10.33
N GLU A 109 3.43 -7.52 -10.25
CA GLU A 109 2.65 -6.78 -9.27
C GLU A 109 1.14 -6.98 -9.47
N ASP A 110 0.68 -7.05 -10.72
CA ASP A 110 -0.71 -7.37 -11.03
C ASP A 110 -1.08 -8.79 -10.59
N ALA A 111 -0.19 -9.77 -10.77
CA ALA A 111 -0.42 -11.13 -10.27
C ALA A 111 -0.53 -11.15 -8.73
N ARG A 112 0.33 -10.41 -8.03
CA ARG A 112 0.27 -10.24 -6.57
C ARG A 112 -1.03 -9.55 -6.14
N LEU A 113 -1.44 -8.50 -6.83
CA LEU A 113 -2.71 -7.81 -6.60
C LEU A 113 -3.90 -8.76 -6.80
N LYS A 114 -3.93 -9.50 -7.91
CA LYS A 114 -4.98 -10.52 -8.18
C LYS A 114 -4.99 -11.63 -7.14
N TRP A 115 -3.85 -12.00 -6.58
CA TRP A 115 -3.80 -12.92 -5.45
C TRP A 115 -4.41 -12.28 -4.20
N ALA A 116 -4.04 -11.04 -3.87
CA ALA A 116 -4.57 -10.32 -2.73
C ALA A 116 -6.09 -10.11 -2.82
N LEU A 117 -6.62 -9.74 -3.99
CA LEU A 117 -8.05 -9.62 -4.23
C LEU A 117 -8.79 -10.94 -3.98
N ARG A 118 -8.26 -12.05 -4.50
CA ARG A 118 -8.82 -13.38 -4.22
C ARG A 118 -8.72 -13.73 -2.74
N ALA A 119 -7.62 -13.42 -2.07
CA ALA A 119 -7.45 -13.65 -0.64
C ALA A 119 -8.48 -12.86 0.19
N ARG A 120 -8.72 -11.59 -0.15
CA ARG A 120 -9.77 -10.77 0.45
C ARG A 120 -11.14 -11.43 0.30
N ASP A 121 -11.51 -11.83 -0.91
CA ASP A 121 -12.84 -12.40 -1.18
C ASP A 121 -13.04 -13.73 -0.41
N VAL A 122 -11.99 -14.56 -0.29
CA VAL A 122 -12.02 -15.78 0.51
C VAL A 122 -12.11 -15.47 2.01
N LEU A 123 -11.43 -14.42 2.49
CA LEU A 123 -11.53 -13.97 3.88
C LEU A 123 -12.94 -13.45 4.22
N LEU A 124 -13.59 -12.70 3.33
CA LEU A 124 -14.98 -12.28 3.50
C LEU A 124 -15.93 -13.48 3.57
N ALA A 125 -15.72 -14.47 2.70
CA ALA A 125 -16.47 -15.72 2.75
C ALA A 125 -16.21 -16.50 4.06
N GLN A 126 -14.97 -16.51 4.54
CA GLN A 126 -14.61 -17.16 5.80
C GLN A 126 -15.30 -16.48 6.98
N ASP A 127 -15.34 -15.15 7.01
CA ASP A 127 -16.00 -14.38 8.06
C ASP A 127 -17.50 -14.69 8.15
N ALA A 128 -18.18 -14.73 6.99
CA ALA A 128 -19.58 -15.12 6.92
C ALA A 128 -19.81 -16.56 7.43
N PHE A 129 -18.89 -17.48 7.13
CA PHE A 129 -18.95 -18.85 7.65
C PHE A 129 -18.71 -18.93 9.16
N ASP A 130 -17.75 -18.17 9.69
CA ASP A 130 -17.43 -18.11 11.11
C ASP A 130 -18.61 -17.55 11.91
N CYS A 131 -19.22 -16.46 11.43
CA CYS A 131 -20.45 -15.89 11.99
C CYS A 131 -21.60 -16.91 12.04
N ARG A 132 -21.72 -17.76 11.01
CA ARG A 132 -22.75 -18.81 10.95
C ARG A 132 -22.44 -20.01 11.84
N CYS A 133 -21.16 -20.27 12.13
CA CYS A 133 -20.73 -21.35 13.01
C CYS A 133 -20.73 -20.94 14.48
N TRP A 134 -20.62 -19.64 14.74
CA TRP A 134 -20.65 -19.08 16.08
C TRP A 134 -22.03 -19.22 16.72
N ASN A 135 -22.01 -19.59 17.99
CA ASN A 135 -23.19 -19.74 18.81
C ASN A 135 -23.05 -18.78 20.00
N ALA A 136 -23.91 -17.75 20.04
CA ALA A 136 -23.85 -16.69 21.05
C ALA A 136 -24.01 -17.20 22.50
N LYS A 137 -24.53 -18.42 22.68
CA LYS A 137 -24.63 -19.06 24.01
C LYS A 137 -23.29 -19.51 24.58
N ASP A 138 -22.28 -19.64 23.72
CA ASP A 138 -20.92 -20.03 24.10
C ASP A 138 -20.04 -18.79 24.39
N ASP A 139 -20.62 -17.58 24.35
CA ASP A 139 -19.93 -16.32 24.66
C ASP A 139 -19.85 -16.13 26.18
N ASP A 140 -18.70 -16.43 26.76
CA ASP A 140 -18.39 -16.26 28.18
C ASP A 140 -17.96 -14.81 28.54
N GLY A 141 -18.07 -13.87 27.58
CA GLY A 141 -17.65 -12.49 27.75
C GLY A 141 -16.16 -12.23 27.46
N THR A 142 -15.38 -13.23 27.04
CA THR A 142 -13.94 -13.07 26.73
C THR A 142 -13.62 -12.66 25.29
N ASP A 143 -14.54 -11.95 24.63
CA ASP A 143 -14.38 -11.48 23.23
C ASP A 143 -14.13 -12.65 22.26
N THR A 144 -15.00 -13.66 22.37
CA THR A 144 -14.99 -14.90 21.58
C THR A 144 -15.63 -14.73 20.20
N ARG A 145 -16.08 -13.52 19.87
CA ARG A 145 -16.81 -13.22 18.64
C ARG A 145 -15.93 -13.43 17.41
N PRO A 146 -16.48 -13.97 16.31
CA PRO A 146 -15.81 -13.99 15.02
C PRO A 146 -15.61 -12.56 14.50
N GLY A 147 -14.68 -12.38 13.57
CA GLY A 147 -14.39 -11.06 12.98
C GLY A 147 -12.94 -10.86 12.55
N THR A 148 -12.01 -11.75 12.94
CA THR A 148 -10.62 -11.66 12.48
C THR A 148 -10.52 -11.76 10.96
N ALA A 149 -11.32 -12.63 10.34
CA ALA A 149 -11.35 -12.77 8.89
C ALA A 149 -11.83 -11.47 8.20
N ALA A 150 -12.90 -10.83 8.71
CA ALA A 150 -13.32 -9.52 8.24
C ALA A 150 -12.22 -8.46 8.39
N VAL A 151 -11.55 -8.36 9.55
CA VAL A 151 -10.48 -7.37 9.76
C VAL A 151 -9.35 -7.55 8.74
N LEU A 152 -8.92 -8.79 8.49
CA LEU A 152 -7.90 -9.08 7.49
C LEU A 152 -8.37 -8.73 6.07
N ALA A 153 -9.63 -9.05 5.73
CA ALA A 153 -10.20 -8.66 4.44
C ALA A 153 -10.22 -7.14 4.27
N TRP A 154 -10.63 -6.39 5.30
CA TRP A 154 -10.65 -4.93 5.28
C TRP A 154 -9.25 -4.32 5.16
N LEU A 155 -8.25 -4.90 5.81
CA LEU A 155 -6.85 -4.49 5.67
C LEU A 155 -6.38 -4.64 4.22
N ILE A 156 -6.67 -5.78 3.58
CA ILE A 156 -6.36 -5.97 2.15
C ILE A 156 -7.15 -4.97 1.30
N ASN A 157 -8.45 -4.79 1.55
CA ASN A 157 -9.30 -3.87 0.80
C ASN A 157 -8.83 -2.41 0.91
N ALA A 158 -8.26 -2.00 2.04
CA ALA A 158 -7.67 -0.67 2.20
C ALA A 158 -6.37 -0.52 1.40
N GLY A 159 -5.57 -1.59 1.30
CA GLY A 159 -4.29 -1.62 0.60
C GLY A 159 -4.38 -1.69 -0.92
N VAL A 160 -5.51 -2.13 -1.49
CA VAL A 160 -5.67 -2.21 -2.95
C VAL A 160 -6.01 -0.84 -3.58
N PRO A 161 -5.71 -0.65 -4.88
CA PRO A 161 -6.09 0.56 -5.61
C PRO A 161 -7.60 0.81 -5.56
N LYS A 162 -7.99 2.09 -5.61
CA LYS A 162 -9.39 2.54 -5.45
C LYS A 162 -10.37 1.78 -6.33
N ARG A 163 -10.01 1.50 -7.60
CA ARG A 163 -10.87 0.79 -8.56
C ARG A 163 -11.26 -0.64 -8.14
N TYR A 164 -10.48 -1.27 -7.27
CA TYR A 164 -10.74 -2.62 -6.79
C TYR A 164 -11.31 -2.68 -5.38
N ARG A 165 -11.46 -1.53 -4.71
CA ARG A 165 -12.00 -1.51 -3.36
C ARG A 165 -13.48 -1.86 -3.41
N LEU A 166 -13.86 -2.86 -2.62
CA LEU A 166 -15.27 -3.16 -2.39
C LEU A 166 -15.88 -2.08 -1.51
N SER A 167 -17.09 -1.64 -1.87
CA SER A 167 -17.94 -0.84 -0.99
C SER A 167 -18.57 -1.74 0.08
N GLU A 168 -19.07 -1.15 1.16
CA GLU A 168 -19.84 -1.88 2.18
C GLU A 168 -21.04 -2.60 1.56
N ILE A 169 -21.69 -1.97 0.57
CA ILE A 169 -22.82 -2.56 -0.16
C ILE A 169 -22.38 -3.82 -0.91
N ASP A 170 -21.24 -3.78 -1.61
CA ASP A 170 -20.74 -4.95 -2.34
C ASP A 170 -20.44 -6.11 -1.38
N VAL A 171 -19.84 -5.82 -0.21
CA VAL A 171 -19.57 -6.82 0.82
C VAL A 171 -20.87 -7.44 1.33
N ILE A 172 -21.90 -6.64 1.63
CA ILE A 172 -23.21 -7.12 2.07
C ILE A 172 -23.86 -8.01 0.99
N MET A 173 -23.80 -7.60 -0.27
CA MET A 173 -24.34 -8.37 -1.38
C MET A 173 -23.63 -9.72 -1.53
N MET A 174 -22.30 -9.76 -1.37
CA MET A 174 -21.55 -11.02 -1.33
C MET A 174 -21.99 -11.91 -0.17
N THR A 175 -22.22 -11.35 1.01
CA THR A 175 -22.72 -12.10 2.18
C THR A 175 -24.08 -12.76 1.90
N PHE A 176 -25.00 -12.04 1.24
CA PHE A 176 -26.30 -12.62 0.87
C PHE A 176 -26.20 -13.80 -0.08
N ASP A 177 -25.22 -13.82 -0.98
CA ASP A 177 -24.98 -14.97 -1.85
C ASP A 177 -24.49 -16.19 -1.07
N TYR A 178 -23.71 -15.98 0.00
CA TYR A 178 -23.28 -17.07 0.89
C TYR A 178 -24.43 -17.62 1.76
N ASP A 179 -25.37 -16.77 2.17
CA ASP A 179 -26.54 -17.20 2.97
C ASP A 179 -27.43 -18.20 2.24
N ARG A 180 -27.45 -18.14 0.90
CA ARG A 180 -28.17 -19.09 0.05
C ARG A 180 -27.57 -20.50 0.07
N MET A 181 -26.33 -20.66 0.53
CA MET A 181 -25.65 -21.95 0.58
C MET A 181 -26.00 -22.74 1.86
N THR A 182 -26.02 -24.07 1.76
CA THR A 182 -26.07 -24.92 2.98
C THR A 182 -24.71 -24.89 3.69
N LYS A 183 -24.68 -25.05 5.02
CA LYS A 183 -23.43 -25.07 5.81
C LYS A 183 -22.40 -26.06 5.25
N ARG A 184 -22.86 -27.24 4.82
CA ARG A 184 -22.01 -28.27 4.20
C ARG A 184 -21.44 -27.77 2.86
N ALA A 185 -22.27 -27.23 1.96
CA ALA A 185 -21.80 -26.70 0.68
C ALA A 185 -20.81 -25.55 0.89
N PHE A 186 -21.10 -24.64 1.83
CA PHE A 186 -20.24 -23.49 2.11
C PHE A 186 -18.86 -23.91 2.63
N ALA A 187 -18.80 -24.85 3.58
CA ALA A 187 -17.51 -25.38 4.06
C ALA A 187 -16.69 -26.06 2.95
N LYS A 188 -17.35 -26.68 1.95
CA LYS A 188 -16.67 -27.27 0.78
C LYS A 188 -16.11 -26.16 -0.13
N TYR A 189 -16.92 -25.13 -0.39
CA TYR A 189 -16.50 -23.96 -1.17
C TYR A 189 -15.27 -23.30 -0.55
N LEU A 190 -15.28 -23.01 0.76
CA LEU A 190 -14.14 -22.41 1.45
C LEU A 190 -12.87 -23.25 1.37
N CYS A 191 -12.98 -24.56 1.61
CA CYS A 191 -11.82 -25.46 1.48
C CYS A 191 -11.24 -25.43 0.05
N GLN A 192 -12.08 -25.41 -0.98
CA GLN A 192 -11.62 -25.28 -2.37
C GLN A 192 -11.02 -23.91 -2.67
N ALA A 193 -11.60 -22.84 -2.12
CA ALA A 193 -11.14 -21.48 -2.33
C ALA A 193 -9.76 -21.24 -1.69
N TRP A 194 -9.56 -21.67 -0.44
CA TRP A 194 -8.27 -21.65 0.23
C TRP A 194 -7.22 -22.48 -0.53
N LYS A 195 -7.60 -23.68 -1.00
CA LYS A 195 -6.71 -24.50 -1.83
C LYS A 195 -6.31 -23.79 -3.13
N GLY A 196 -7.22 -23.04 -3.73
CA GLY A 196 -6.94 -22.22 -4.92
C GLY A 196 -5.93 -21.09 -4.67
N LEU A 197 -5.80 -20.64 -3.42
CA LEU A 197 -4.78 -19.67 -2.99
C LEU A 197 -3.44 -20.33 -2.59
N GLY A 198 -3.35 -21.66 -2.65
CA GLY A 198 -2.19 -22.43 -2.21
C GLY A 198 -2.19 -22.79 -0.72
N LEU A 199 -3.27 -22.51 0.01
CA LEU A 199 -3.40 -22.77 1.44
C LEU A 199 -4.27 -24.01 1.70
N ALA A 200 -3.70 -25.02 2.34
CA ALA A 200 -4.41 -26.26 2.67
C ALA A 200 -5.16 -26.15 4.01
N ILE A 201 -6.27 -25.40 4.03
CA ILE A 201 -7.11 -25.26 5.23
C ILE A 201 -8.15 -26.39 5.29
N PRO A 202 -8.25 -27.13 6.41
CA PRO A 202 -9.27 -28.17 6.58
C PRO A 202 -10.69 -27.63 6.50
N ARG A 203 -11.62 -28.47 6.06
CA ARG A 203 -13.04 -28.13 5.97
C ARG A 203 -13.62 -27.85 7.36
N GLY A 204 -14.37 -26.76 7.48
CA GLY A 204 -15.07 -26.39 8.71
C GLY A 204 -14.17 -25.73 9.75
N THR A 205 -12.94 -25.38 9.38
CA THR A 205 -12.07 -24.53 10.20
C THR A 205 -12.72 -23.17 10.37
N SER A 206 -12.84 -22.71 11.62
CA SER A 206 -13.20 -21.34 11.97
C SER A 206 -11.93 -20.56 12.32
N PHE A 207 -11.87 -19.27 11.98
CA PHE A 207 -10.75 -18.45 12.42
C PHE A 207 -10.86 -18.13 13.92
N VAL A 208 -9.75 -17.63 14.47
CA VAL A 208 -9.70 -17.18 15.87
C VAL A 208 -10.68 -16.02 16.10
N SER A 209 -11.05 -15.82 17.36
CA SER A 209 -11.90 -14.68 17.72
C SER A 209 -11.20 -13.35 17.50
N ILE A 210 -11.99 -12.30 17.32
CA ILE A 210 -11.50 -10.95 17.04
C ILE A 210 -10.51 -10.46 18.10
N GLY A 211 -10.77 -10.69 19.39
CA GLY A 211 -9.86 -10.29 20.46
C GLY A 211 -8.51 -11.03 20.43
N LYS A 212 -8.47 -12.29 19.99
CA LYS A 212 -7.20 -13.01 19.77
C LYS A 212 -6.51 -12.54 18.50
N GLY A 213 -7.27 -12.28 17.43
CA GLY A 213 -6.76 -11.75 16.17
C GLY A 213 -6.12 -10.37 16.34
N ALA A 214 -6.75 -9.47 17.09
CA ALA A 214 -6.23 -8.13 17.37
C ALA A 214 -4.85 -8.18 18.03
N ARG A 215 -4.69 -9.01 19.08
CA ARG A 215 -3.38 -9.19 19.75
C ARG A 215 -2.29 -9.74 18.83
N LEU A 216 -2.64 -10.66 17.93
CA LEU A 216 -1.70 -11.18 16.93
C LEU A 216 -1.29 -10.07 15.95
N LEU A 217 -2.24 -9.26 15.49
CA LEU A 217 -1.94 -8.14 14.61
C LEU A 217 -1.06 -7.09 15.31
N GLU A 218 -1.35 -6.72 16.54
CA GLU A 218 -0.52 -5.81 17.34
C GLU A 218 0.92 -6.32 17.46
N THR A 219 1.10 -7.62 17.68
CA THR A 219 2.42 -8.24 17.78
C THR A 219 3.17 -8.15 16.45
N VAL A 220 2.51 -8.47 15.33
CA VAL A 220 3.12 -8.42 13.99
C VAL A 220 3.44 -6.99 13.57
N PHE A 221 2.52 -6.05 13.78
CA PHE A 221 2.76 -4.64 13.47
C PHE A 221 3.84 -4.03 14.37
N GLY A 222 3.89 -4.41 15.64
CA GLY A 222 4.97 -4.01 16.55
C GLY A 222 6.35 -4.46 16.06
N MET A 223 6.47 -5.71 15.60
CA MET A 223 7.71 -6.22 15.03
C MET A 223 8.14 -5.48 13.75
N LEU A 224 7.19 -5.12 12.89
CA LEU A 224 7.48 -4.39 11.65
C LEU A 224 7.98 -2.96 11.93
N VAL A 225 7.41 -2.28 12.92
CA VAL A 225 7.84 -0.92 13.31
C VAL A 225 9.24 -0.92 13.94
N GLU A 226 9.60 -1.96 14.69
CA GLU A 226 10.95 -2.10 15.27
C GLU A 226 12.03 -2.42 14.23
N THR A 227 11.69 -3.01 13.09
CA THR A 227 12.66 -3.28 12.01
C THR A 227 12.99 -2.08 11.13
N ASP A 228 12.18 -1.01 11.18
CA ASP A 228 12.39 0.22 10.41
C ASP A 228 13.05 1.36 11.23
N ALA A 229 13.47 1.10 12.47
CA ALA A 229 14.15 2.02 13.38
C ALA A 229 15.64 1.69 13.56
#